data_AF-A0A349K4F4-F1
#
_entry.id   AF-A0A349K4F4-F1
#
_cell.length_a   1.000
_cell.length_b   1.000
_cell.length_c   1.000
_cell.angle_alpha   90.00
_cell.angle_beta   90.00
_cell.angle_gamma   90.00
#
_symmetry.space_group_name_H-M   'P 1'
#
loop_
_entity.id
_entity.type
_entity.pdbx_description
1 polymer ?
#
loop_
_entity_poly.entity_id
_entity_poly.type
_entity_poly.pdbx_seq_one_letter_code
_entity_poly.pdbx_strand_id
1 'polypeptide(L)'
;MVRDTGFLFAVPLGPRSDGLWMALALDDFMSDAAAVGFREGRDWLFSPEPVRLSGTDVAQLERLGHPLRMFQLGCDRIYRRSVKGTLPGWIAELLDAGKPGWLVEAQRSDDLREVAPRVIRPDLLLTEDGFALTELDGVPGGMGITGWLSKRYSGAGFEVLGGASGMPEGFRT
;
A
#
# COMPACT_ATOMS: atom_id res chain seq x y z
N MET A 1 8.86 -17.53 9.86
CA MET A 1 9.38 -16.20 10.26
C MET A 1 9.02 -15.26 9.12
N VAL A 2 7.85 -14.63 9.19
CA VAL A 2 7.31 -13.77 8.12
C VAL A 2 8.06 -12.45 8.21
N ARG A 3 8.70 -12.04 7.12
CA ARG A 3 9.36 -10.74 7.04
C ARG A 3 8.28 -9.70 6.77
N ASP A 4 8.00 -8.87 7.77
CA ASP A 4 7.16 -7.67 7.67
C ASP A 4 7.89 -6.64 6.79
N THR A 5 7.69 -6.69 5.47
CA THR A 5 8.12 -5.62 4.56
C THR A 5 6.89 -4.87 4.10
N GLY A 6 6.60 -3.74 4.77
CA GLY A 6 5.69 -2.72 4.25
C GLY A 6 6.32 -2.08 3.02
N PHE A 7 5.56 -1.98 1.93
CA PHE A 7 5.99 -1.28 0.73
C PHE A 7 5.38 0.12 0.72
N LEU A 8 6.22 1.14 0.91
CA LEU A 8 5.90 2.52 0.60
C LEU A 8 7.03 3.11 -0.26
N PHE A 9 6.70 4.09 -1.09
CA PHE A 9 7.67 4.90 -1.79
C PHE A 9 8.27 5.97 -0.89
N ALA A 10 9.58 5.98 -0.81
CA ALA A 10 10.31 6.86 0.06
C ALA A 10 11.80 6.88 -0.29
N VAL A 11 12.40 8.05 -0.47
CA VAL A 11 13.88 8.19 -0.52
C VAL A 11 14.37 8.53 0.88
N PRO A 12 15.35 7.84 1.49
CA PRO A 12 15.96 8.28 2.75
C PRO A 12 16.85 9.52 2.55
N LEU A 13 16.94 10.37 3.58
CA LEU A 13 17.81 11.55 3.61
C LEU A 13 19.31 11.16 3.64
N GLY A 14 19.95 11.08 2.48
CA GLY A 14 21.39 11.20 2.33
C GLY A 14 21.83 12.67 2.15
N PRO A 15 23.05 13.07 2.55
CA PRO A 15 23.55 14.42 2.30
C PRO A 15 23.60 14.67 0.79
N ARG A 16 23.34 15.91 0.37
CA ARG A 16 23.56 16.37 -1.02
C ARG A 16 25.01 16.07 -1.40
N SER A 17 25.25 14.97 -2.10
CA SER A 17 26.50 14.74 -2.80
C SER A 17 26.46 15.55 -4.08
N ASP A 18 27.55 16.25 -4.36
CA ASP A 18 27.71 17.29 -5.38
C ASP A 18 27.72 16.73 -6.82
N GLY A 19 26.65 16.04 -7.22
CA GLY A 19 26.49 15.42 -8.53
C GLY A 19 25.11 15.73 -9.11
N LEU A 20 25.09 16.27 -10.34
CA LEU A 20 23.89 16.56 -11.12
C LEU A 20 22.95 15.33 -11.18
N TRP A 21 21.82 15.38 -10.47
CA TRP A 21 20.67 14.57 -10.82
C TRP A 21 20.05 15.21 -12.08
N MET A 22 20.03 14.49 -13.20
CA MET A 22 19.18 14.91 -14.31
C MET A 22 17.73 14.64 -13.90
N ALA A 23 16.99 15.70 -13.58
CA ALA A 23 15.53 15.62 -13.49
C ALA A 23 15.03 14.88 -14.74
N LEU A 24 14.19 13.86 -14.54
CA LEU A 24 13.70 13.06 -15.65
C LEU A 24 12.87 13.94 -16.58
N ALA A 25 13.31 14.07 -17.84
CA ALA A 25 12.49 14.67 -18.88
C ALA A 25 11.21 13.84 -19.05
N LEU A 26 10.09 14.52 -19.26
CA LEU A 26 8.77 13.88 -19.43
C LEU A 26 8.80 12.77 -20.49
N ASP A 27 9.47 13.02 -21.62
CA ASP A 27 9.56 12.08 -22.73
C ASP A 27 10.33 10.81 -22.34
N ASP A 28 11.44 10.96 -21.62
CA ASP A 28 12.21 9.82 -21.10
C ASP A 28 11.44 9.08 -20.01
N PHE A 29 10.65 9.78 -19.20
CA PHE A 29 9.84 9.18 -18.15
C PHE A 29 8.70 8.34 -18.74
N MET A 30 8.08 8.82 -19.81
CA MET A 30 6.89 8.21 -20.41
C MET A 30 7.19 7.19 -21.51
N SER A 31 8.46 6.99 -21.88
CA SER A 31 8.86 6.15 -23.01
C SER A 31 8.31 4.72 -22.99
N ASP A 32 8.00 4.17 -21.81
CA ASP A 32 7.46 2.83 -21.60
C ASP A 32 6.17 2.81 -20.77
N ALA A 33 5.53 3.97 -20.55
CA ALA A 33 4.32 4.11 -19.73
C ALA A 33 3.16 3.20 -20.22
N ALA A 34 3.06 2.96 -21.53
CA ALA A 34 2.05 2.05 -22.08
C ALA A 34 2.09 0.63 -21.45
N ALA A 35 3.25 0.18 -20.98
CA ALA A 35 3.43 -1.15 -20.37
C ALA A 35 2.65 -1.35 -19.05
N VAL A 36 2.27 -0.28 -18.35
CA VAL A 36 1.48 -0.35 -17.11
C VAL A 36 0.06 0.20 -17.25
N GLY A 37 -0.43 0.30 -18.47
CA GLY A 37 -1.81 0.67 -18.74
C GLY A 37 -2.11 2.14 -18.49
N PHE A 38 -1.12 3.03 -18.68
CA PHE A 38 -1.40 4.45 -18.87
C PHE A 38 -2.33 4.60 -20.07
N ARG A 39 -3.62 4.83 -19.80
CA ARG A 39 -4.68 4.87 -20.82
C ARG A 39 -4.55 6.07 -21.73
N GLU A 40 -4.85 5.86 -23.01
CA GLU A 40 -5.08 6.91 -24.00
C GLU A 40 -6.19 7.89 -23.54
N GLY A 41 -5.94 9.19 -23.70
CA GLY A 41 -6.95 10.25 -23.53
C GLY A 41 -7.03 10.94 -22.16
N ARG A 42 -6.11 10.67 -21.22
CA ARG A 42 -5.97 11.47 -19.99
C ARG A 42 -4.53 11.95 -19.83
N ASP A 43 -4.35 13.24 -19.63
CA ASP A 43 -3.04 13.81 -19.31
C ASP A 43 -2.70 13.44 -17.85
N TRP A 44 -1.70 12.58 -17.68
CA TRP A 44 -1.20 12.19 -16.37
C TRP A 44 -0.19 13.21 -15.88
N LEU A 45 -0.37 13.67 -14.64
CA LEU A 45 0.66 14.43 -13.94
C LEU A 45 1.62 13.44 -13.29
N PHE A 46 2.89 13.57 -13.65
CA PHE A 46 3.98 12.83 -13.04
C PHE A 46 4.88 13.82 -12.30
N SER A 47 5.58 13.32 -11.27
CA SER A 47 6.63 14.08 -10.61
C SER A 47 7.97 13.69 -11.24
N PRO A 48 8.85 14.64 -11.56
CA PRO A 48 10.20 14.32 -12.03
C PRO A 48 11.08 13.70 -10.91
N GLU A 49 10.68 13.86 -9.65
CA GLU A 49 11.35 13.33 -8.47
C GLU A 49 10.39 12.51 -7.59
N PRO A 50 10.86 11.44 -6.93
CA PRO A 50 10.07 10.71 -5.95
C PRO A 50 9.83 11.56 -4.68
N VAL A 51 8.81 11.19 -3.90
CA VAL A 51 8.57 11.78 -2.58
C VAL A 51 9.76 11.49 -1.65
N ARG A 52 10.24 12.53 -0.97
CA ARG A 52 11.36 12.46 -0.04
C ARG A 52 10.86 12.11 1.35
N LEU A 53 11.50 11.12 1.97
CA LEU A 53 11.21 10.69 3.33
C LEU A 53 12.46 10.80 4.22
N SER A 54 12.26 11.17 5.46
CA SER A 54 13.32 11.08 6.46
C SER A 54 13.57 9.62 6.86
N GLY A 55 14.72 9.34 7.47
CA GLY A 55 14.95 8.02 8.08
C GLY A 55 13.91 7.68 9.16
N THR A 56 13.37 8.69 9.85
CA THR A 56 12.28 8.51 10.81
C THR A 56 11.00 8.04 10.12
N ASP A 57 10.65 8.63 8.97
CA ASP A 57 9.46 8.25 8.20
C ASP A 57 9.57 6.81 7.71
N VAL A 58 10.72 6.43 7.14
CA VAL A 58 10.99 5.05 6.70
C VAL A 58 10.83 4.07 7.86
N ALA A 59 11.45 4.37 9.01
CA ALA A 59 11.36 3.51 10.17
C ALA A 59 9.93 3.38 10.71
N GLN A 60 9.11 4.45 10.64
CA GLN A 60 7.70 4.37 11.01
C GLN A 60 6.94 3.43 10.07
N LEU A 61 7.14 3.56 8.76
CA LEU A 61 6.45 2.76 7.73
C LEU A 61 6.75 1.27 7.84
N GLU A 62 8.02 0.92 8.04
CA GLU A 62 8.44 -0.48 8.21
C GLU A 62 7.77 -1.16 9.41
N ARG A 63 7.40 -0.39 10.45
CA ARG A 63 6.72 -0.92 11.64
C ARG A 63 5.21 -1.03 11.51
N LEU A 64 4.59 -0.52 10.45
CA LEU A 64 3.13 -0.51 10.31
C LEU A 64 2.53 -1.89 9.94
N GLY A 65 3.28 -2.76 9.27
CA GLY A 65 2.76 -4.00 8.72
C GLY A 65 2.04 -4.88 9.75
N HIS A 66 2.73 -5.22 10.83
CA HIS A 66 2.16 -6.08 11.88
C HIS A 66 0.95 -5.47 12.59
N PRO A 67 1.00 -4.21 13.11
CA PRO A 67 -0.16 -3.57 13.71
C PRO A 67 -1.38 -3.51 12.80
N LEU A 68 -1.20 -3.18 11.51
CA LEU A 68 -2.31 -3.09 10.55
C LEU A 68 -2.94 -4.47 10.28
N ARG A 69 -2.13 -5.52 10.18
CA ARG A 69 -2.63 -6.90 10.09
C ARG A 69 -3.45 -7.28 11.33
N MET A 70 -2.96 -6.95 12.52
CA MET A 70 -3.68 -7.22 13.77
C MET A 70 -4.98 -6.42 13.87
N PHE A 71 -5.00 -5.19 13.35
CA PHE A 71 -6.21 -4.38 13.24
C PHE A 71 -7.28 -5.06 12.35
N GLN A 72 -6.91 -5.53 11.15
CA GLN A 72 -7.84 -6.26 10.27
C GLN A 72 -8.41 -7.52 10.91
N LEU A 73 -7.57 -8.31 11.59
CA LEU A 73 -8.03 -9.49 12.33
C LEU A 73 -8.94 -9.10 13.50
N GLY A 74 -8.67 -7.98 14.16
CA GLY A 74 -9.56 -7.39 15.16
C GLY A 74 -10.93 -7.05 14.60
N CYS A 75 -11.00 -6.42 13.42
CA CYS A 75 -12.25 -6.11 12.73
C CYS A 75 -13.06 -7.37 12.42
N ASP A 76 -12.44 -8.44 11.89
CA ASP A 76 -13.13 -9.73 11.63
C ASP A 76 -13.71 -10.32 12.92
N ARG A 77 -12.93 -10.32 14.01
CA ARG A 77 -13.38 -10.80 15.32
C ARG A 77 -14.57 -9.99 15.84
N ILE A 78 -14.54 -8.68 15.71
CA ILE A 78 -15.63 -7.79 16.12
C ILE A 78 -16.90 -8.09 15.30
N TYR A 79 -16.77 -8.18 13.98
CA TYR A 79 -17.87 -8.53 13.08
C TYR A 79 -18.51 -9.87 13.48
N ARG A 80 -17.71 -10.93 13.62
CA ARG A 80 -18.20 -12.27 13.98
C ARG A 80 -18.84 -12.30 15.35
N ARG A 81 -18.32 -11.54 16.31
CA ARG A 81 -18.92 -11.42 17.65
C ARG A 81 -20.24 -10.65 17.63
N SER A 82 -20.38 -9.65 16.76
CA SER A 82 -21.64 -8.94 16.51
C SER A 82 -22.69 -9.88 15.90
N VAL A 83 -22.32 -10.67 14.88
CA VAL A 83 -23.19 -11.72 14.29
C VAL A 83 -23.66 -12.73 15.33
N LYS A 84 -22.79 -13.12 16.28
CA LYS A 84 -23.12 -14.05 17.38
C LYS A 84 -23.91 -13.41 18.54
N GLY A 85 -24.18 -12.10 18.51
CA GLY A 85 -24.86 -11.38 19.58
C GLY A 85 -24.03 -11.15 20.85
N THR A 86 -22.70 -11.33 20.78
CA THR A 86 -21.78 -11.08 21.91
C THR A 86 -21.14 -9.68 21.89
N LEU A 87 -21.49 -8.90 20.87
CA LEU A 87 -21.25 -7.45 20.70
C LEU A 87 -22.50 -6.84 20.05
N PRO A 88 -22.67 -5.50 20.06
CA PRO A 88 -23.85 -4.86 19.47
C PRO A 88 -24.11 -5.28 18.01
N GLY A 89 -25.37 -5.61 17.69
CA GLY A 89 -25.75 -6.16 16.38
C GLY A 89 -25.61 -5.19 15.20
N TRP A 90 -25.70 -3.88 15.47
CA TRP A 90 -25.62 -2.85 14.42
C TRP A 90 -24.31 -2.90 13.61
N ILE A 91 -23.22 -3.44 14.17
CA ILE A 91 -21.93 -3.55 13.47
C ILE A 91 -22.05 -4.53 12.31
N ALA A 92 -22.62 -5.72 12.56
CA ALA A 92 -22.86 -6.69 11.50
C ALA A 92 -23.89 -6.17 10.50
N GLU A 93 -24.97 -5.54 10.97
CA GLU A 93 -25.99 -4.94 10.09
C GLU A 93 -25.39 -3.91 9.13
N LEU A 94 -24.53 -3.01 9.64
CA LEU A 94 -23.84 -2.01 8.83
C LEU A 94 -22.89 -2.65 7.81
N LEU A 95 -22.09 -3.63 8.24
CA LEU A 95 -21.12 -4.28 7.37
C LEU A 95 -21.76 -5.22 6.35
N ASP A 96 -22.97 -5.69 6.58
CA ASP A 96 -23.72 -6.54 5.64
C ASP A 96 -24.57 -5.72 4.66
N ALA A 97 -24.79 -4.44 4.92
CA ALA A 97 -25.62 -3.57 4.09
C ALA A 97 -25.14 -3.56 2.63
N GLY A 98 -26.06 -3.87 1.71
CA GLY A 98 -25.80 -3.87 0.26
C GLY A 98 -25.03 -5.08 -0.26
N LYS A 99 -24.55 -5.99 0.60
CA LYS A 99 -23.90 -7.23 0.16
C LYS A 99 -24.95 -8.25 -0.31
N PRO A 100 -24.70 -8.99 -1.41
CA PRO A 100 -25.56 -10.11 -1.78
C PRO A 100 -25.45 -11.25 -0.74
N GLY A 101 -26.52 -12.01 -0.56
CA GLY A 101 -26.61 -13.06 0.48
C GLY A 101 -25.45 -14.05 0.48
N TRP A 102 -25.03 -14.52 -0.70
CA TRP A 102 -23.89 -15.45 -0.83
C TRP A 102 -22.58 -14.88 -0.28
N LEU A 103 -22.36 -13.55 -0.40
CA LEU A 103 -21.16 -12.90 0.11
C LEU A 103 -21.22 -12.78 1.63
N VAL A 104 -22.43 -12.54 2.17
CA VAL A 104 -22.68 -12.52 3.61
C VAL A 104 -22.47 -13.91 4.23
N GLU A 105 -22.94 -14.95 3.56
CA GLU A 105 -22.71 -16.34 3.98
C GLU A 105 -21.21 -16.70 3.91
N ALA A 106 -20.53 -16.34 2.81
CA ALA A 106 -19.11 -16.60 2.63
C ALA A 106 -18.27 -15.96 3.74
N GLN A 107 -18.43 -14.65 4.02
CA GLN A 107 -17.65 -13.96 5.07
C GLN A 107 -17.90 -14.52 6.48
N ARG A 108 -19.04 -15.18 6.72
CA ARG A 108 -19.37 -15.80 8.00
C ARG A 108 -18.87 -17.24 8.13
N SER A 109 -18.42 -17.86 7.04
CA SER A 109 -17.93 -19.25 7.04
C SER A 109 -16.74 -19.41 7.99
N ASP A 110 -16.59 -20.62 8.54
CA ASP A 110 -15.42 -20.95 9.36
C ASP A 110 -14.14 -21.07 8.51
N ASP A 111 -14.25 -21.38 7.21
CA ASP A 111 -13.11 -21.46 6.28
C ASP A 111 -12.40 -20.11 6.10
N LEU A 112 -13.15 -19.00 6.20
CA LEU A 112 -12.61 -17.63 6.11
C LEU A 112 -12.32 -17.01 7.48
N ARG A 113 -12.43 -17.77 8.57
CA ARG A 113 -12.18 -17.26 9.92
C ARG A 113 -10.72 -16.89 10.11
N GLU A 114 -10.46 -15.66 10.51
CA GLU A 114 -9.10 -15.11 10.67
C GLU A 114 -8.23 -15.19 9.40
N VAL A 115 -8.85 -15.37 8.23
CA VAL A 115 -8.17 -15.28 6.94
C VAL A 115 -8.08 -13.81 6.56
N ALA A 116 -6.88 -13.24 6.67
CA ALA A 116 -6.59 -11.86 6.30
C ALA A 116 -5.87 -11.78 4.94
N PRO A 117 -6.00 -10.67 4.21
CA PRO A 117 -5.21 -10.39 3.01
C PRO A 117 -3.72 -10.50 3.29
N ARG A 118 -2.97 -11.10 2.36
CA ARG A 118 -1.49 -11.16 2.43
C ARG A 118 -0.82 -9.85 2.01
N VAL A 119 -1.51 -9.09 1.18
CA VAL A 119 -1.07 -7.78 0.70
C VAL A 119 -2.11 -6.77 1.13
N ILE A 120 -1.66 -5.73 1.82
CA ILE A 120 -2.47 -4.61 2.28
C ILE A 120 -1.88 -3.32 1.73
N ARG A 121 -2.74 -2.33 1.48
CA ARG A 121 -2.31 -0.98 1.13
C ARG A 121 -2.93 0.00 2.14
N PRO A 122 -2.15 0.47 3.12
CA PRO A 122 -2.57 1.58 3.94
C PRO A 122 -2.43 2.87 3.13
N ASP A 123 -3.49 3.64 3.06
CA ASP A 123 -3.43 5.00 2.53
C ASP A 123 -3.08 5.93 3.69
N LEU A 124 -1.96 6.65 3.52
CA LEU A 124 -1.35 7.47 4.55
C LEU A 124 -1.27 8.92 4.10
N LEU A 125 -1.64 9.83 4.99
CA LEU A 125 -1.36 11.26 4.87
C LEU A 125 -0.15 11.61 5.71
N LEU A 126 0.86 12.24 5.11
CA LEU A 126 1.98 12.82 5.84
C LEU A 126 1.55 14.16 6.44
N THR A 127 1.66 14.29 7.76
CA THR A 127 1.35 15.51 8.52
C THR A 127 2.59 16.00 9.27
N GLU A 128 2.48 17.13 9.96
CA GLU A 128 3.55 17.66 10.82
C GLU A 128 3.92 16.71 11.97
N ASP A 129 2.96 15.89 12.42
CA ASP A 129 3.13 14.93 13.53
C ASP A 129 3.46 13.50 13.07
N GLY A 130 3.60 13.28 11.75
CA GLY A 130 3.87 11.97 11.14
C GLY A 130 2.71 11.46 10.28
N PHE A 131 2.59 10.15 10.12
CA PHE A 131 1.58 9.56 9.24
C PHE A 131 0.21 9.40 9.92
N ALA A 132 -0.84 9.88 9.27
CA ALA A 132 -2.22 9.57 9.58
C ALA A 132 -2.77 8.52 8.61
N LEU A 133 -3.31 7.41 9.14
CA LEU A 133 -3.98 6.37 8.35
C LEU A 133 -5.40 6.82 7.99
N THR A 134 -5.74 6.87 6.71
CA THR A 134 -7.07 7.25 6.22
C THR A 134 -7.91 6.07 5.77
N GLU A 135 -7.26 5.08 5.15
CA GLU A 135 -7.90 3.87 4.61
C GLU A 135 -6.96 2.68 4.69
N LEU A 136 -7.53 1.47 4.73
CA LEU A 136 -6.77 0.23 4.70
C LEU A 136 -7.41 -0.75 3.71
N ASP A 137 -6.83 -0.83 2.52
CA ASP A 137 -7.29 -1.72 1.46
C ASP A 137 -6.81 -3.15 1.64
N GLY A 138 -7.77 -4.08 1.67
CA GLY A 138 -7.52 -5.53 1.66
C GLY A 138 -7.48 -6.17 0.28
N VAL A 139 -7.88 -5.43 -0.78
CA VAL A 139 -7.81 -5.87 -2.18
C VAL A 139 -7.20 -4.75 -3.02
N PRO A 140 -5.90 -4.45 -2.81
CA PRO A 140 -5.33 -3.23 -3.36
C PRO A 140 -4.98 -3.35 -4.84
N GLY A 141 -5.26 -2.28 -5.59
CA GLY A 141 -4.76 -2.06 -6.96
C GLY A 141 -3.46 -1.27 -6.99
N GLY A 142 -2.99 -0.92 -8.19
CA GLY A 142 -1.88 0.03 -8.39
C GLY A 142 -0.46 -0.53 -8.23
N MET A 143 -0.30 -1.78 -7.80
CA MET A 143 1.03 -2.41 -7.61
C MET A 143 1.87 -2.46 -8.89
N GLY A 144 1.24 -2.63 -10.05
CA GLY A 144 1.94 -2.60 -11.35
C GLY A 144 2.56 -1.24 -11.66
N ILE A 145 1.77 -0.16 -11.53
CA ILE A 145 2.25 1.22 -11.69
C ILE A 145 3.33 1.52 -10.65
N THR A 146 3.12 1.06 -9.41
CA THR A 146 4.04 1.24 -8.30
C THR A 146 5.40 0.57 -8.61
N GLY A 147 5.40 -0.70 -9.00
CA GLY A 147 6.63 -1.39 -9.40
C GLY A 147 7.32 -0.75 -10.61
N TRP A 148 6.57 -0.17 -11.55
CA TRP A 148 7.13 0.56 -12.68
C TRP A 148 7.79 1.88 -12.27
N LEU A 149 7.14 2.68 -11.42
CA LEU A 149 7.72 3.91 -10.85
C LEU A 149 9.00 3.60 -10.08
N SER A 150 9.02 2.53 -9.27
CA SER A 150 10.23 2.08 -8.55
C SER A 150 11.41 1.86 -9.49
N LYS A 151 11.18 1.15 -10.60
CA LYS A 151 12.22 0.92 -11.62
C LYS A 151 12.66 2.21 -12.29
N ARG A 152 11.72 3.07 -12.66
CA ARG A 152 12.01 4.31 -13.40
C ARG A 152 12.84 5.29 -12.59
N TYR A 153 12.49 5.50 -11.33
CA TYR A 153 13.25 6.36 -10.43
C TYR A 153 14.59 5.74 -10.03
N SER A 154 14.64 4.43 -9.75
CA SER A 154 15.92 3.76 -9.45
C SER A 154 16.89 3.84 -10.62
N GLY A 155 16.42 3.62 -11.86
CA GLY A 155 17.22 3.75 -13.07
C GLY A 155 17.71 5.17 -13.35
N ALA A 156 17.05 6.18 -12.76
CA ALA A 156 17.48 7.58 -12.82
C ALA A 156 18.48 7.95 -11.72
N GLY A 157 18.88 6.99 -10.87
CA GLY A 157 19.84 7.20 -9.78
C GLY A 157 19.23 7.62 -8.45
N PHE A 158 17.90 7.64 -8.31
CA PHE A 158 17.27 7.87 -7.01
C PHE A 158 17.32 6.61 -6.14
N GLU A 159 17.57 6.79 -4.85
CA GLU A 159 17.44 5.71 -3.87
C GLU A 159 15.96 5.54 -3.49
N VAL A 160 15.29 4.52 -4.03
CA VAL A 160 13.87 4.24 -3.74
C VAL A 160 13.77 3.21 -2.62
N LEU A 161 12.87 3.40 -1.65
CA LEU A 161 12.57 2.40 -0.61
C LEU A 161 12.10 1.08 -1.24
N GLY A 162 12.78 -0.01 -0.88
CA GLY A 162 12.63 -1.32 -1.53
C GLY A 162 13.32 -1.44 -2.89
N GLY A 163 13.92 -0.37 -3.41
CA GLY A 163 14.65 -0.36 -4.69
C GLY A 163 13.78 -0.66 -5.91
N ALA A 164 14.42 -1.06 -7.02
CA ALA A 164 13.76 -1.31 -8.30
C ALA A 164 12.88 -2.59 -8.30
N SER A 165 13.16 -3.56 -7.42
CA SER A 165 12.54 -4.89 -7.45
C SER A 165 12.04 -5.40 -6.10
N GLY A 166 12.14 -4.64 -5.01
CA GLY A 166 11.77 -5.13 -3.68
C GLY A 166 10.30 -5.54 -3.55
N MET A 167 9.37 -4.79 -4.18
CA MET A 167 7.95 -5.16 -4.19
C MET A 167 7.67 -6.53 -4.82
N PRO A 168 8.03 -6.79 -6.09
CA PRO A 168 7.78 -8.10 -6.69
C PRO A 168 8.57 -9.23 -6.01
N GLU A 169 9.71 -8.94 -5.39
CA GLU A 169 10.45 -9.92 -4.60
C GLU A 169 9.74 -10.27 -3.29
N GLY A 170 9.24 -9.28 -2.54
CA GLY A 170 8.51 -9.53 -1.29
C GLY A 170 7.15 -10.19 -1.49
N PHE A 171 6.52 -10.06 -2.67
CA PHE A 171 5.30 -10.83 -2.97
C PHE A 171 5.55 -12.33 -3.21
N ARG A 172 6.80 -12.76 -3.39
CA ARG A 172 7.14 -14.19 -3.59
C ARG A 172 7.32 -14.95 -2.28
N THR A 173 7.40 -14.25 -1.15
CA THR A 173 7.64 -14.83 0.18
C THR A 173 6.36 -14.88 1.01
#